data_AF-A0A3B9CXE4-F1
#
_entry.id   AF-A0A3B9CXE4-F1
#
_cell.length_a   1.000
_cell.length_b   1.000
_cell.length_c   1.000
_cell.angle_alpha   90.00
_cell.angle_beta   90.00
_cell.angle_gamma   90.00
#
_symmetry.space_group_name_H-M   'P 1'
#
loop_
_entity.id
_entity.type
_entity.pdbx_description
1 polymer ?
#
loop_
_entity_poly.entity_id
_entity_poly.type
_entity_poly.pdbx_seq_one_letter_code
_entity_poly.pdbx_strand_id
1 'polypeptide(L)'
;MGTRQLTTLLLFQQLLHVPVCSQPPELPIGGSFESRDTLAKPRDSKADAVECLRNLQWLNAEFTVRISNAEETDADAIVRFPSSRPGPHETANDVVLEWFAAKDESGTPITAPGVVVVHESGRAMTVGRLIARRLRLRRVHTFMIQLPYYGLRKPKGVSIDKLSFADVMKQGIGDIRRSYDAVRVLPLVNSERIALQGTSLGGFLAASASGIDRVWNQTFILLAGGDLPKLLMTGKKETAQLRERLERQGFEGKKLEDLLYQFEPNRLAHRIPASRLWLFSAKYDTTVPPAHADSFAAAASLPEDHHIRLPATHYSGVILLPAVLDRIASKVDGVPLSDVQ
;
A
#
# COMPACT_ATOMS: atom_id res chain seq x y z
N MET A 1 9.33 76.56 39.60
CA MET A 1 9.85 75.20 39.88
C MET A 1 8.67 74.43 40.49
N GLY A 2 7.85 73.70 39.74
CA GLY A 2 8.19 72.50 38.94
C GLY A 2 8.48 71.38 39.94
N THR A 3 7.57 70.44 40.23
CA THR A 3 7.28 69.29 39.35
C THR A 3 5.94 68.61 39.68
N ARG A 4 5.21 68.26 38.61
CA ARG A 4 4.06 67.33 38.56
C ARG A 4 4.55 65.88 38.46
N GLN A 5 3.59 64.94 38.51
CA GLN A 5 3.53 63.59 37.88
C GLN A 5 3.43 62.44 38.92
N LEU A 6 2.66 61.36 38.74
CA LEU A 6 1.75 60.92 37.67
C LEU A 6 0.77 59.88 38.27
N THR A 7 -0.51 59.92 37.91
CA THR A 7 -1.51 58.90 38.23
C THR A 7 -1.52 57.86 37.10
N THR A 8 -1.17 56.61 37.38
CA THR A 8 -1.19 55.52 36.38
C THR A 8 -2.59 54.94 36.27
N LEU A 9 -3.24 55.16 35.12
CA LEU A 9 -4.52 54.55 34.76
C LEU A 9 -4.24 53.27 33.96
N LEU A 10 -4.58 52.10 34.51
CA LEU A 10 -4.52 50.81 33.82
C LEU A 10 -5.79 50.63 32.96
N LEU A 11 -5.63 50.71 31.64
CA LEU A 11 -6.64 50.32 30.66
C LEU A 11 -6.60 48.80 30.46
N PHE A 12 -7.67 48.10 30.85
CA PHE A 12 -7.95 46.73 30.43
C PHE A 12 -8.55 46.77 29.01
N GLN A 13 -7.77 46.39 27.99
CA GLN A 13 -8.33 46.02 26.69
C GLN A 13 -8.81 44.57 26.75
N GLN A 14 -10.13 44.38 26.79
CA GLN A 14 -10.75 43.09 26.49
C GLN A 14 -10.69 42.86 24.98
N LEU A 15 -9.80 41.96 24.55
CA LEU A 15 -9.80 41.40 23.21
C LEU A 15 -11.00 40.47 23.08
N LEU A 16 -12.03 40.91 22.36
CA LEU A 16 -13.12 40.05 21.88
C LEU A 16 -12.52 38.98 20.96
N HIS A 17 -12.43 37.75 21.45
CA HIS A 17 -12.12 36.58 20.64
C HIS A 17 -13.30 36.34 19.70
N VAL A 18 -13.19 36.80 18.46
CA VAL A 18 -14.10 36.38 17.38
C VAL A 18 -13.78 34.91 17.12
N PRO A 19 -14.72 33.97 17.31
CA PRO A 19 -14.48 32.59 16.93
C PRO A 19 -14.31 32.57 15.41
N VAL A 20 -13.11 32.26 14.94
CA VAL A 20 -12.89 31.90 13.55
C VAL A 20 -13.76 30.69 13.30
N CYS A 21 -14.85 30.88 12.57
CA CYS A 21 -15.66 29.78 12.07
C CYS A 21 -14.79 29.04 11.05
N SER A 22 -13.97 28.09 11.53
CA SER A 22 -13.17 27.24 10.66
C SER A 22 -14.15 26.45 9.82
N GLN A 23 -14.14 26.70 8.50
CA GLN A 23 -14.90 25.87 7.58
C GLN A 23 -14.55 24.39 7.81
N PRO A 24 -15.53 23.48 7.66
CA PRO A 24 -15.28 22.06 7.84
C PRO A 24 -14.12 21.63 6.93
N PRO A 25 -13.22 20.75 7.39
CA PRO A 25 -12.11 20.28 6.59
C PRO A 25 -12.60 19.62 5.30
N GLU A 26 -12.16 20.16 4.16
CA GLU A 26 -12.46 19.61 2.84
C GLU A 26 -11.26 18.80 2.31
N LEU A 27 -11.52 17.93 1.33
CA LEU A 27 -10.43 17.29 0.60
C LEU A 27 -9.70 18.33 -0.26
N PRO A 28 -8.37 18.29 -0.32
CA PRO A 28 -7.54 19.27 -1.03
C PRO A 28 -7.54 19.04 -2.56
N ILE A 29 -8.72 18.97 -3.18
CA ILE A 29 -8.83 18.78 -4.64
C ILE A 29 -8.17 19.97 -5.37
N GLY A 30 -7.35 19.67 -6.38
CA GLY A 30 -6.52 20.66 -7.07
C GLY A 30 -5.22 21.01 -6.33
N GLY A 31 -5.03 20.45 -5.13
CA GLY A 31 -3.84 20.66 -4.32
C GLY A 31 -2.60 19.95 -4.86
N SER A 32 -1.44 20.48 -4.48
CA SER A 32 -0.11 19.97 -4.82
C SER A 32 0.78 20.00 -3.58
N PHE A 33 1.47 18.91 -3.29
CA PHE A 33 2.25 18.72 -2.08
C PHE A 33 3.64 18.19 -2.42
N GLU A 34 4.68 18.87 -1.95
CA GLU A 34 6.05 18.40 -2.14
C GLU A 34 6.37 17.25 -1.18
N SER A 35 7.01 16.22 -1.71
CA SER A 35 7.49 15.06 -0.97
C SER A 35 8.89 14.67 -1.42
N ARG A 36 9.48 13.72 -0.71
CA ARG A 36 10.81 13.17 -1.01
C ARG A 36 10.85 11.71 -0.60
N ASP A 37 11.62 10.93 -1.35
CA ASP A 37 11.85 9.54 -0.99
C ASP A 37 12.56 9.42 0.37
N THR A 38 12.00 8.58 1.23
CA THR A 38 12.62 8.22 2.52
C THR A 38 13.26 6.84 2.50
N LEU A 39 13.37 6.23 1.32
CA LEU A 39 13.95 4.91 1.13
C LEU A 39 15.31 4.81 1.84
N ALA A 40 15.44 3.81 2.71
CA ALA A 40 16.69 3.54 3.41
C ALA A 40 17.73 2.91 2.48
N LYS A 41 19.02 3.20 2.72
CA LYS A 41 20.12 2.53 2.01
C LYS A 41 20.04 1.01 2.21
N PRO A 42 20.31 0.20 1.17
CA PRO A 42 20.21 -1.26 1.26
C PRO A 42 21.28 -1.79 2.23
N ARG A 43 20.83 -2.25 3.41
CA ARG A 43 21.69 -2.82 4.45
C ARG A 43 20.96 -3.97 5.12
N ASP A 44 21.64 -5.10 5.22
CA ASP A 44 21.20 -6.30 5.95
C ASP A 44 22.43 -7.11 6.35
N SER A 45 22.29 -7.93 7.40
CA SER A 45 23.28 -8.93 7.79
C SER A 45 23.41 -10.08 6.77
N LYS A 46 22.35 -10.36 6.01
CA LYS A 46 22.32 -11.43 5.00
C LYS A 46 22.71 -10.88 3.63
N ALA A 47 23.75 -11.43 3.02
CA ALA A 47 24.21 -11.03 1.68
C ALA A 47 23.11 -11.18 0.62
N ASP A 48 22.32 -12.26 0.70
CA ASP A 48 21.17 -12.50 -0.16
C ASP A 48 20.13 -11.37 -0.09
N ALA A 49 19.79 -10.93 1.12
CA ALA A 49 18.86 -9.82 1.30
C ALA A 49 19.42 -8.51 0.74
N VAL A 50 20.72 -8.25 0.92
CA VAL A 50 21.39 -7.05 0.34
C VAL A 50 21.30 -7.06 -1.19
N GLU A 51 21.50 -8.20 -1.84
CA GLU A 51 21.35 -8.33 -3.28
C GLU A 51 19.90 -8.09 -3.73
N CYS A 52 18.91 -8.68 -3.04
CA CYS A 52 17.50 -8.42 -3.30
C CYS A 52 17.17 -6.92 -3.18
N LEU A 53 17.63 -6.26 -2.11
CA LEU A 53 17.43 -4.82 -1.92
C LEU A 53 18.07 -3.99 -3.04
N ARG A 54 19.25 -4.38 -3.55
CA ARG A 54 19.88 -3.70 -4.69
C ARG A 54 19.06 -3.81 -5.98
N ASN A 55 18.32 -4.89 -6.15
CA ASN A 55 17.41 -5.05 -7.28
C ASN A 55 16.14 -4.20 -7.16
N LEU A 56 15.75 -3.84 -5.94
CA LEU A 56 14.51 -3.12 -5.63
C LEU A 56 14.71 -1.63 -5.33
N GLN A 57 15.92 -1.19 -5.00
CA GLN A 57 16.21 0.21 -4.72
C GLN A 57 16.06 1.11 -5.96
N TRP A 58 15.93 2.41 -5.68
CA TRP A 58 16.05 3.51 -6.64
C TRP A 58 16.81 4.66 -5.98
N LEU A 59 17.14 5.69 -6.76
CA LEU A 59 17.76 6.90 -6.23
C LEU A 59 16.69 7.80 -5.63
N ASN A 60 16.89 8.21 -4.38
CA ASN A 60 15.97 9.12 -3.71
C ASN A 60 15.90 10.44 -4.48
N ALA A 61 14.69 10.91 -4.72
CA ALA A 61 14.40 12.18 -5.36
C ALA A 61 13.32 12.94 -4.59
N GLU A 62 13.26 14.24 -4.84
CA GLU A 62 12.09 15.07 -4.53
C GLU A 62 11.03 14.84 -5.61
N PHE A 63 9.77 14.90 -5.22
CA PHE A 63 8.66 14.73 -6.15
C PHE A 63 7.39 15.39 -5.63
N THR A 64 6.54 15.77 -6.57
CA THR A 64 5.27 16.41 -6.28
C THR A 64 4.12 15.40 -6.29
N VAL A 65 3.27 15.48 -5.28
CA VAL A 65 2.00 14.75 -5.14
C VAL A 65 0.86 15.67 -5.52
N ARG A 66 0.05 15.28 -6.51
CA ARG A 66 -1.07 16.08 -7.04
C ARG A 66 -2.40 15.40 -6.72
N ILE A 67 -3.42 16.20 -6.43
CA ILE A 67 -4.77 15.70 -6.14
C ILE A 67 -5.77 16.27 -7.14
N SER A 68 -6.59 15.39 -7.72
CA SER A 68 -7.65 15.76 -8.66
C SER A 68 -8.97 15.08 -8.32
N ASN A 69 -10.04 15.52 -8.99
CA ASN A 69 -11.32 14.82 -8.95
C ASN A 69 -11.20 13.37 -9.44
N ALA A 70 -12.08 12.52 -8.94
CA ALA A 70 -12.21 11.12 -9.30
C ALA A 70 -13.32 10.90 -10.33
N GLU A 71 -13.18 11.48 -11.53
CA GLU A 71 -14.25 11.46 -12.56
C GLU A 71 -14.58 10.05 -13.09
N GLU A 72 -13.59 9.15 -13.12
CA GLU A 72 -13.71 7.80 -13.71
C GLU A 72 -13.89 6.68 -12.67
N THR A 73 -14.01 7.01 -11.39
CA THR A 73 -14.04 6.04 -10.28
C THR A 73 -15.01 6.49 -9.20
N ASP A 74 -15.36 5.63 -8.26
CA ASP A 74 -16.17 5.97 -7.08
C ASP A 74 -15.32 6.39 -5.86
N ALA A 75 -14.04 6.70 -6.07
CA ALA A 75 -13.17 7.29 -5.07
C ALA A 75 -13.59 8.74 -4.76
N ASP A 76 -13.17 9.25 -3.60
CA ASP A 76 -13.41 10.65 -3.22
C ASP A 76 -12.41 11.60 -3.92
N ALA A 77 -11.20 11.11 -4.24
CA ALA A 77 -10.18 11.85 -5.00
C ALA A 77 -9.19 10.91 -5.71
N ILE A 78 -8.45 11.44 -6.68
CA ILE A 78 -7.30 10.76 -7.30
C ILE A 78 -6.01 11.45 -6.86
N VAL A 79 -5.07 10.65 -6.36
CA VAL A 79 -3.72 11.11 -6.00
C VAL A 79 -2.73 10.63 -7.06
N ARG A 80 -1.89 11.53 -7.56
CA ARG A 80 -0.88 11.25 -8.58
C ARG A 80 0.52 11.68 -8.15
N PHE A 81 1.52 10.88 -8.47
CA PHE A 81 2.94 11.20 -8.25
C PHE A 81 3.82 10.38 -9.20
N PRO A 82 5.05 10.81 -9.51
CA PRO A 82 5.91 10.07 -10.43
C PRO A 82 6.40 8.74 -9.82
N SER A 83 6.45 7.72 -10.66
CA SER A 83 6.98 6.40 -10.34
C SER A 83 8.43 6.49 -9.87
N SER A 84 8.77 5.63 -8.90
CA SER A 84 10.14 5.50 -8.38
C SER A 84 11.11 4.85 -9.36
N ARG A 85 10.56 4.04 -10.27
CA ARG A 85 11.31 3.26 -11.27
C ARG A 85 10.57 3.39 -12.61
N PRO A 86 10.65 4.55 -13.27
CA PRO A 86 9.91 4.79 -14.50
C PRO A 86 10.31 3.75 -15.57
N GLY A 87 9.30 3.15 -16.18
CA GLY A 87 9.44 2.29 -17.35
C GLY A 87 9.33 3.07 -18.66
N PRO A 88 9.19 2.39 -19.80
CA PRO A 88 9.19 3.03 -21.12
C PRO A 88 7.89 3.79 -21.47
N HIS A 89 6.82 3.63 -20.69
CA HIS A 89 5.51 4.24 -20.98
C HIS A 89 5.15 5.29 -19.95
N GLU A 90 5.06 6.56 -20.37
CA GLU A 90 4.75 7.70 -19.49
C GLU A 90 3.44 7.51 -18.71
N THR A 91 2.38 6.99 -19.35
CA THR A 91 1.11 6.70 -18.67
C THR A 91 1.28 5.73 -17.50
N ALA A 92 2.17 4.74 -17.63
CA ALA A 92 2.46 3.82 -16.53
C ALA A 92 3.36 4.47 -15.47
N ASN A 93 4.07 5.55 -15.78
CA ASN A 93 5.00 6.22 -14.86
C ASN A 93 4.32 7.26 -13.95
N ASP A 94 3.11 7.69 -14.27
CA ASP A 94 2.30 8.52 -13.36
C ASP A 94 1.52 7.58 -12.43
N VAL A 95 2.00 7.41 -11.19
CA VAL A 95 1.37 6.53 -10.20
C VAL A 95 0.02 7.10 -9.83
N VAL A 96 -0.99 6.23 -9.68
CA VAL A 96 -2.37 6.61 -9.39
C VAL A 96 -2.82 5.90 -8.13
N LEU A 97 -3.28 6.67 -7.15
CA LEU A 97 -4.04 6.15 -6.00
C LEU A 97 -5.48 6.64 -6.08
N GLU A 98 -6.42 5.73 -5.91
CA GLU A 98 -7.82 6.05 -5.61
C GLU A 98 -7.93 6.31 -4.10
N TRP A 99 -8.20 7.56 -3.70
CA TRP A 99 -8.35 7.95 -2.30
C TRP A 99 -9.83 7.86 -1.89
N PHE A 100 -10.12 6.93 -0.98
CA PHE A 100 -11.39 6.88 -0.26
C PHE A 100 -11.17 7.48 1.14
N ALA A 101 -11.72 8.66 1.36
CA ALA A 101 -11.43 9.48 2.51
C ALA A 101 -12.19 9.04 3.77
N ALA A 102 -11.48 8.91 4.89
CA ALA A 102 -12.09 8.76 6.20
C ALA A 102 -12.98 9.97 6.49
N LYS A 103 -14.22 9.70 6.91
CA LYS A 103 -15.24 10.70 7.19
C LYS A 103 -15.89 10.41 8.54
N ASP A 104 -16.35 11.45 9.21
CA ASP A 104 -17.23 11.31 10.38
C ASP A 104 -18.66 10.90 9.97
N GLU A 105 -19.56 10.81 10.96
CA GLU A 105 -20.98 10.48 10.75
C GLU A 105 -21.72 11.51 9.89
N SER A 106 -21.26 12.77 9.86
CA SER A 106 -21.83 13.83 9.02
C SER A 106 -21.34 13.78 7.57
N GLY A 107 -20.36 12.91 7.27
CA GLY A 107 -19.74 12.82 5.95
C GLY A 107 -18.57 13.80 5.75
N THR A 108 -18.17 14.53 6.78
CA THR A 108 -17.03 15.46 6.75
C THR A 108 -15.71 14.68 6.82
N PRO A 109 -14.73 14.94 5.93
CA PRO A 109 -13.39 14.37 6.02
C PRO A 109 -12.71 14.62 7.37
N ILE A 110 -12.03 13.61 7.93
CA ILE A 110 -11.36 13.73 9.24
C ILE A 110 -9.88 13.38 9.18
N THR A 111 -9.12 13.85 10.17
CA THR A 111 -7.75 13.38 10.36
C THR A 111 -7.76 11.95 10.89
N ALA A 112 -7.16 11.01 10.15
CA ALA A 112 -7.22 9.58 10.48
C ALA A 112 -5.98 8.80 9.97
N PRO A 113 -5.74 7.58 10.46
CA PRO A 113 -4.77 6.66 9.87
C PRO A 113 -5.01 6.39 8.39
N GLY A 114 -3.97 5.95 7.69
CA GLY A 114 -4.00 5.60 6.27
C GLY A 114 -3.67 4.14 6.00
N VAL A 115 -4.29 3.55 4.97
CA VAL A 115 -3.92 2.23 4.43
C VAL A 115 -3.69 2.36 2.93
N VAL A 116 -2.49 2.03 2.47
CA VAL A 116 -2.23 1.79 1.05
C VAL A 116 -2.77 0.40 0.71
N VAL A 117 -3.68 0.33 -0.25
CA VAL A 117 -4.34 -0.92 -0.67
C VAL A 117 -3.81 -1.35 -2.04
N VAL A 118 -3.22 -2.54 -2.12
CA VAL A 118 -2.67 -3.12 -3.35
C VAL A 118 -3.61 -4.22 -3.85
N HIS A 119 -4.21 -3.99 -5.01
CA HIS A 119 -5.26 -4.83 -5.56
C HIS A 119 -4.78 -6.20 -6.09
N GLU A 120 -5.75 -7.07 -6.34
CA GLU A 120 -5.59 -8.38 -6.97
C GLU A 120 -5.32 -8.29 -8.49
N SER A 121 -4.97 -9.38 -9.16
CA SER A 121 -4.66 -9.39 -10.61
C SER A 121 -5.85 -9.07 -11.55
N GLY A 122 -7.06 -8.95 -11.01
CA GLY A 122 -8.27 -8.61 -11.74
C GLY A 122 -8.20 -7.20 -12.34
N ARG A 123 -8.48 -7.06 -13.64
CA ARG A 123 -8.38 -5.78 -14.35
C ARG A 123 -9.30 -4.68 -13.79
N ALA A 124 -10.42 -5.07 -13.21
CA ALA A 124 -11.37 -4.16 -12.58
C ALA A 124 -11.00 -3.81 -11.12
N MET A 125 -9.96 -4.45 -10.55
CA MET A 125 -9.47 -4.18 -9.19
C MET A 125 -10.58 -4.25 -8.14
N THR A 126 -11.56 -5.13 -8.36
CA THR A 126 -12.82 -5.19 -7.63
C THR A 126 -12.60 -5.48 -6.15
N VAL A 127 -11.69 -6.40 -5.82
CA VAL A 127 -11.42 -6.74 -4.41
C VAL A 127 -10.66 -5.60 -3.73
N GLY A 128 -9.66 -5.01 -4.41
CA GLY A 128 -8.97 -3.82 -3.93
C GLY A 128 -9.93 -2.67 -3.58
N ARG A 129 -10.83 -2.31 -4.51
CA ARG A 129 -11.83 -1.25 -4.28
C ARG A 129 -12.82 -1.60 -3.17
N LEU A 130 -13.25 -2.87 -3.10
CA LEU A 130 -14.11 -3.33 -2.02
C LEU A 130 -13.43 -3.15 -0.65
N ILE A 131 -12.16 -3.54 -0.52
CA ILE A 131 -11.39 -3.35 0.71
C ILE A 131 -11.29 -1.87 1.07
N ALA A 132 -10.87 -1.03 0.11
CA ALA A 132 -10.69 0.40 0.29
C ALA A 132 -11.98 1.08 0.79
N ARG A 133 -13.10 0.84 0.10
CA ARG A 133 -14.42 1.36 0.47
C ARG A 133 -14.86 0.94 1.86
N ARG A 134 -14.61 -0.31 2.24
CA ARG A 134 -15.07 -0.85 3.52
C ARG A 134 -14.20 -0.39 4.69
N LEU A 135 -12.89 -0.23 4.51
CA LEU A 135 -12.03 0.37 5.54
C LEU A 135 -12.34 1.86 5.74
N ARG A 136 -12.71 2.59 4.67
CA ARG A 136 -13.22 3.96 4.81
C ARG A 136 -14.39 4.06 5.79
N LEU A 137 -15.33 3.10 5.76
CA LEU A 137 -16.47 3.07 6.70
C LEU A 137 -16.05 2.88 8.16
N ARG A 138 -14.81 2.44 8.39
CA ARG A 138 -14.20 2.30 9.72
C ARG A 138 -13.30 3.49 10.05
N ARG A 139 -13.54 4.65 9.42
CA ARG A 139 -12.83 5.91 9.66
C ARG A 139 -11.32 5.85 9.35
N VAL A 140 -10.92 5.01 8.39
CA VAL A 140 -9.53 4.90 7.91
C VAL A 140 -9.43 5.44 6.49
N HIS A 141 -8.45 6.31 6.21
CA HIS A 141 -8.16 6.72 4.84
C HIS A 141 -7.61 5.54 4.07
N THR A 142 -8.11 5.29 2.87
CA THR A 142 -7.52 4.26 2.01
C THR A 142 -7.09 4.81 0.68
N PHE A 143 -5.94 4.31 0.21
CA PHE A 143 -5.29 4.73 -1.02
C PHE A 143 -5.06 3.48 -1.86
N MET A 144 -6.01 3.14 -2.71
CA MET A 144 -5.86 1.98 -3.59
C MET A 144 -4.93 2.34 -4.74
N ILE A 145 -3.72 1.79 -4.71
CA ILE A 145 -2.75 1.98 -5.80
C ILE A 145 -3.18 1.16 -7.00
N GLN A 146 -3.28 1.80 -8.17
CA GLN A 146 -3.34 1.07 -9.43
C GLN A 146 -1.93 0.62 -9.78
N LEU A 147 -1.71 -0.69 -9.92
CA LEU A 147 -0.41 -1.22 -10.32
C LEU A 147 -0.04 -0.77 -11.75
N PRO A 148 1.26 -0.78 -12.14
CA PRO A 148 1.65 -0.42 -13.50
C PRO A 148 0.83 -1.20 -14.54
N TYR A 149 0.35 -0.51 -15.57
CA TYR A 149 -0.50 -1.07 -16.64
C TYR A 149 -1.92 -1.49 -16.25
N TYR A 150 -2.41 -1.09 -15.06
CA TYR A 150 -3.81 -1.21 -14.64
C TYR A 150 -4.53 0.15 -14.70
N GLY A 151 -5.86 0.13 -14.85
CA GLY A 151 -6.72 1.32 -14.80
C GLY A 151 -6.20 2.50 -15.63
N LEU A 152 -6.10 3.65 -14.99
CA LEU A 152 -5.59 4.92 -15.54
C LEU A 152 -4.10 4.88 -15.88
N ARG A 153 -3.36 3.87 -15.40
CA ARG A 153 -1.95 3.63 -15.72
C ARG A 153 -1.75 2.72 -16.92
N LYS A 154 -2.83 2.35 -17.62
CA LYS A 154 -2.76 1.49 -18.81
C LYS A 154 -2.66 2.33 -20.10
N PRO A 155 -1.49 2.36 -20.77
CA PRO A 155 -1.37 3.00 -22.07
C PRO A 155 -2.23 2.31 -23.15
N LYS A 156 -2.78 3.11 -24.07
CA LYS A 156 -3.57 2.60 -25.21
C LYS A 156 -2.68 1.82 -26.18
N GLY A 157 -3.18 0.71 -26.71
CA GLY A 157 -2.49 -0.10 -27.73
C GLY A 157 -1.27 -0.91 -27.25
N VAL A 158 -0.91 -0.82 -25.96
CA VAL A 158 0.22 -1.57 -25.40
C VAL A 158 -0.24 -2.91 -24.85
N SER A 159 0.43 -3.98 -25.29
CA SER A 159 0.28 -5.31 -24.68
C SER A 159 1.30 -5.49 -23.56
N ILE A 160 0.82 -5.85 -22.38
CA ILE A 160 1.67 -6.18 -21.22
C ILE A 160 2.61 -7.37 -21.51
N ASP A 161 2.27 -8.21 -22.48
CA ASP A 161 3.07 -9.38 -22.86
C ASP A 161 4.33 -9.03 -23.64
N LYS A 162 4.47 -7.77 -24.08
CA LYS A 162 5.69 -7.27 -24.73
C LYS A 162 6.63 -6.57 -23.75
N LEU A 163 6.27 -6.52 -22.47
CA LEU A 163 7.04 -5.82 -21.46
C LEU A 163 7.92 -6.79 -20.68
N SER A 164 9.05 -6.27 -20.20
CA SER A 164 9.88 -6.98 -19.23
C SER A 164 9.10 -7.19 -17.94
N PHE A 165 8.82 -8.45 -17.62
CA PHE A 165 8.08 -8.81 -16.42
C PHE A 165 8.79 -8.33 -15.16
N ALA A 166 10.11 -8.50 -15.07
CA ALA A 166 10.87 -8.01 -13.92
C ALA A 166 10.77 -6.49 -13.76
N ASP A 167 10.82 -5.73 -14.84
CA ASP A 167 10.73 -4.27 -14.74
C ASP A 167 9.34 -3.81 -14.29
N VAL A 168 8.27 -4.44 -14.79
CA VAL A 168 6.90 -4.17 -14.34
C VAL A 168 6.74 -4.49 -12.84
N MET A 169 7.24 -5.63 -12.38
CA MET A 169 7.13 -6.05 -10.98
C MET A 169 7.96 -5.13 -10.06
N LYS A 170 9.20 -4.81 -10.44
CA LYS A 170 10.05 -3.89 -9.67
C LYS A 170 9.50 -2.46 -9.67
N GLN A 171 8.90 -2.00 -10.77
CA GLN A 171 8.18 -0.73 -10.82
C GLN A 171 7.02 -0.74 -9.83
N GLY A 172 6.17 -1.76 -9.86
CA GLY A 172 5.06 -1.90 -8.92
C GLY A 172 5.50 -1.90 -7.46
N ILE A 173 6.53 -2.68 -7.11
CA ILE A 173 7.09 -2.74 -5.75
C ILE A 173 7.65 -1.38 -5.31
N GLY A 174 8.41 -0.72 -6.17
CA GLY A 174 8.95 0.62 -5.89
C GLY A 174 7.84 1.66 -5.70
N ASP A 175 6.80 1.62 -6.53
CA ASP A 175 5.67 2.55 -6.44
C ASP A 175 4.82 2.32 -5.20
N ILE A 176 4.61 1.05 -4.80
CA ILE A 176 3.98 0.73 -3.52
C ILE A 176 4.80 1.35 -2.39
N ARG A 177 6.12 1.19 -2.40
CA ARG A 177 6.93 1.79 -1.34
C ARG A 177 6.94 3.32 -1.39
N ARG A 178 7.08 3.95 -2.56
CA ARG A 178 7.00 5.43 -2.70
C ARG A 178 5.63 5.97 -2.34
N SER A 179 4.55 5.18 -2.45
CA SER A 179 3.21 5.62 -2.03
C SER A 179 3.13 5.96 -0.54
N TYR A 180 3.95 5.35 0.33
CA TYR A 180 4.08 5.77 1.72
C TYR A 180 4.52 7.24 1.82
N ASP A 181 5.55 7.62 1.07
CA ASP A 181 6.09 8.99 1.04
C ASP A 181 5.12 9.97 0.38
N ALA A 182 4.32 9.52 -0.58
CA ALA A 182 3.27 10.33 -1.18
C ALA A 182 2.09 10.56 -0.23
N VAL A 183 1.62 9.52 0.45
CA VAL A 183 0.44 9.57 1.33
C VAL A 183 0.73 10.33 2.63
N ARG A 184 1.94 10.22 3.18
CA ARG A 184 2.29 10.87 4.46
C ARG A 184 2.28 12.40 4.43
N VAL A 185 2.37 13.01 3.26
CA VAL A 185 2.35 14.48 3.10
C VAL A 185 0.95 15.03 2.84
N LEU A 186 -0.05 14.16 2.67
CA LEU A 186 -1.41 14.57 2.41
C LEU A 186 -2.06 15.11 3.69
N PRO A 187 -2.84 16.20 3.61
CA PRO A 187 -3.58 16.69 4.76
C PRO A 187 -4.62 15.64 5.18
N LEU A 188 -4.99 15.67 6.47
CA LEU A 188 -5.93 14.73 7.10
C LEU A 188 -5.39 13.29 7.21
N VAL A 189 -4.21 12.98 6.71
CA VAL A 189 -3.56 11.69 6.96
C VAL A 189 -2.69 11.80 8.21
N ASN A 190 -2.89 10.89 9.16
CA ASN A 190 -1.96 10.73 10.27
C ASN A 190 -0.67 10.06 9.76
N SER A 191 0.37 10.87 9.57
CA SER A 191 1.66 10.45 8.99
C SER A 191 2.37 9.36 9.80
N GLU A 192 2.07 9.21 11.08
CA GLU A 192 2.68 8.20 11.97
C GLU A 192 1.98 6.83 11.86
N ARG A 193 0.83 6.77 11.19
CA ARG A 193 -0.06 5.61 11.15
C ARG A 193 -0.48 5.27 9.73
N ILE A 194 0.50 4.89 8.93
CA ILE A 194 0.30 4.42 7.55
C ILE A 194 0.61 2.93 7.49
N ALA A 195 -0.39 2.14 7.11
CA ALA A 195 -0.30 0.71 6.93
C ALA A 195 -0.32 0.32 5.43
N LEU A 196 0.11 -0.91 5.15
CA LEU A 196 0.06 -1.51 3.84
C LEU A 196 -0.85 -2.73 3.85
N GLN A 197 -1.70 -2.87 2.85
CA GLN A 197 -2.51 -4.05 2.62
C GLN A 197 -2.31 -4.50 1.17
N GLY A 198 -2.07 -5.80 0.94
CA GLY A 198 -2.05 -6.36 -0.41
C GLY A 198 -2.81 -7.68 -0.53
N THR A 199 -3.52 -7.88 -1.64
CA THR A 199 -4.32 -9.09 -1.90
C THR A 199 -3.82 -9.84 -3.14
N SER A 200 -3.61 -11.17 -3.03
CA SER A 200 -3.20 -12.03 -4.15
C SER A 200 -1.92 -11.50 -4.84
N LEU A 201 -1.95 -11.14 -6.13
CA LEU A 201 -0.82 -10.45 -6.80
C LEU A 201 -0.33 -9.25 -5.97
N GLY A 202 -1.23 -8.36 -5.56
CA GLY A 202 -0.89 -7.23 -4.70
C GLY A 202 -0.31 -7.64 -3.35
N GLY A 203 -0.68 -8.82 -2.84
CA GLY A 203 -0.13 -9.40 -1.61
C GLY A 203 1.34 -9.79 -1.76
N PHE A 204 1.73 -10.41 -2.88
CA PHE A 204 3.14 -10.71 -3.16
C PHE A 204 3.97 -9.43 -3.29
N LEU A 205 3.47 -8.44 -4.04
CA LEU A 205 4.18 -7.17 -4.22
C LEU A 205 4.27 -6.38 -2.90
N ALA A 206 3.20 -6.37 -2.10
CA ALA A 206 3.19 -5.74 -0.79
C ALA A 206 4.14 -6.44 0.20
N ALA A 207 4.26 -7.76 0.14
CA ALA A 207 5.20 -8.52 0.96
C ALA A 207 6.66 -8.15 0.62
N SER A 208 7.01 -8.10 -0.66
CA SER A 208 8.34 -7.64 -1.10
C SER A 208 8.59 -6.17 -0.73
N ALA A 209 7.62 -5.29 -0.96
CA ALA A 209 7.73 -3.86 -0.62
C ALA A 209 7.88 -3.61 0.89
N SER A 210 7.19 -4.39 1.72
CA SER A 210 7.29 -4.31 3.19
C SER A 210 8.65 -4.73 3.73
N GLY A 211 9.35 -5.61 2.99
CA GLY A 211 10.68 -6.06 3.35
C GLY A 211 11.80 -5.08 2.96
N ILE A 212 11.53 -4.08 2.12
CA ILE A 212 12.56 -3.12 1.66
C ILE A 212 13.11 -2.32 2.85
N ASP A 213 12.22 -1.69 3.62
CA ASP A 213 12.52 -0.94 4.83
C ASP A 213 11.33 -0.98 5.82
N ARG A 214 11.42 -0.26 6.94
CA ARG A 214 10.53 -0.43 8.09
C ARG A 214 9.53 0.72 8.27
N VAL A 215 9.07 1.33 7.18
CA VAL A 215 8.19 2.50 7.27
C VAL A 215 6.75 2.18 7.64
N TRP A 216 6.26 1.00 7.29
CA TRP A 216 4.86 0.64 7.54
C TRP A 216 4.58 0.40 9.02
N ASN A 217 3.52 1.02 9.52
CA ASN A 217 3.05 0.82 10.90
C ASN A 217 2.48 -0.59 11.09
N GLN A 218 1.73 -1.06 10.10
CA GLN A 218 1.21 -2.43 9.98
C GLN A 218 1.26 -2.88 8.51
N THR A 219 1.45 -4.18 8.29
CA THR A 219 1.38 -4.83 6.98
C THR A 219 0.39 -5.99 7.04
N PHE A 220 -0.55 -6.03 6.10
CA PHE A 220 -1.56 -7.07 5.97
C PHE A 220 -1.47 -7.75 4.60
N ILE A 221 -1.08 -9.02 4.59
CA ILE A 221 -0.92 -9.82 3.37
C ILE A 221 -2.09 -10.80 3.29
N LEU A 222 -2.91 -10.68 2.24
CA LEU A 222 -4.10 -11.49 2.02
C LEU A 222 -3.90 -12.40 0.81
N LEU A 223 -4.17 -13.70 0.97
CA LEU A 223 -4.20 -14.71 -0.10
C LEU A 223 -2.93 -14.72 -0.96
N ALA A 224 -1.79 -14.53 -0.30
CA ALA A 224 -0.47 -14.48 -0.91
C ALA A 224 0.55 -15.15 0.03
N GLY A 225 1.84 -15.02 -0.29
CA GLY A 225 2.92 -15.56 0.53
C GLY A 225 4.26 -15.29 -0.13
N GLY A 226 5.10 -16.30 -0.18
CA GLY A 226 6.39 -16.28 -0.87
C GLY A 226 6.61 -17.54 -1.67
N ASP A 227 7.86 -17.81 -2.01
CA ASP A 227 8.27 -18.90 -2.90
C ASP A 227 7.59 -18.77 -4.27
N LEU A 228 7.76 -17.60 -4.91
CA LEU A 228 7.28 -17.31 -6.26
C LEU A 228 7.81 -18.32 -7.29
N PRO A 229 9.08 -18.78 -7.26
CA PRO A 229 9.53 -19.81 -8.19
C PRO A 229 8.67 -21.06 -8.15
N LYS A 230 8.45 -21.64 -6.96
CA LYS A 230 7.62 -22.83 -6.82
C LYS A 230 6.16 -22.56 -7.17
N LEU A 231 5.64 -21.38 -6.80
CA LEU A 231 4.27 -20.98 -7.13
C LEU A 231 4.09 -21.00 -8.64
N LEU A 232 5.01 -20.37 -9.36
CA LEU A 232 4.93 -20.27 -10.81
C LEU A 232 5.11 -21.63 -11.48
N MET A 233 6.03 -22.47 -11.00
CA MET A 233 6.29 -23.80 -11.56
C MET A 233 5.13 -24.78 -11.36
N THR A 234 4.45 -24.73 -10.21
CA THR A 234 3.40 -25.71 -9.84
C THR A 234 1.98 -25.16 -9.98
N GLY A 235 1.85 -23.84 -10.16
CA GLY A 235 0.58 -23.15 -10.22
C GLY A 235 -0.26 -23.54 -11.43
N LYS A 236 -1.58 -23.42 -11.22
CA LYS A 236 -2.61 -23.69 -12.21
C LYS A 236 -3.22 -22.39 -12.73
N LYS A 237 -4.06 -22.47 -13.76
CA LYS A 237 -4.86 -21.34 -14.30
C LYS A 237 -4.01 -20.09 -14.60
N GLU A 238 -4.26 -18.96 -13.94
CA GLU A 238 -3.59 -17.67 -14.18
C GLU A 238 -2.07 -17.78 -14.00
N THR A 239 -1.62 -18.55 -13.00
CA THR A 239 -0.19 -18.79 -12.76
C THR A 239 0.44 -19.62 -13.87
N ALA A 240 -0.29 -20.60 -14.43
CA ALA A 240 0.17 -21.36 -15.59
C ALA A 240 0.27 -20.49 -16.85
N GLN A 241 -0.72 -19.62 -17.09
CA GLN A 241 -0.70 -18.67 -18.22
C GLN A 241 0.48 -17.71 -18.13
N LEU A 242 0.80 -17.23 -16.92
CA LEU A 242 1.97 -16.39 -16.68
C LEU A 242 3.27 -17.17 -16.97
N ARG A 243 3.36 -18.42 -16.52
CA ARG A 243 4.51 -19.29 -16.79
C ARG A 243 4.72 -19.49 -18.30
N GLU A 244 3.70 -19.92 -19.02
CA GLU A 244 3.74 -20.13 -20.48
C GLU A 244 4.10 -18.84 -21.25
N ARG A 245 3.69 -17.68 -20.73
CA ARG A 245 4.09 -16.39 -21.31
C ARG A 245 5.58 -16.13 -21.12
N LEU A 246 6.11 -16.37 -19.92
CA LEU A 246 7.52 -16.15 -19.61
C LEU A 246 8.43 -17.15 -20.35
N GLU A 247 7.98 -18.39 -20.51
CA GLU A 247 8.65 -19.41 -21.33
C GLU A 247 8.74 -18.96 -22.79
N ARG A 248 7.66 -18.41 -23.38
CA ARG A 248 7.69 -17.82 -24.73
C ARG A 248 8.64 -16.62 -24.87
N GLN A 249 9.03 -15.99 -23.78
CA GLN A 249 10.04 -14.93 -23.73
C GLN A 249 11.46 -15.47 -23.43
N GLY A 250 11.64 -16.79 -23.34
CA GLY A 250 12.94 -17.44 -23.09
C GLY A 250 13.30 -17.59 -21.61
N PHE A 251 12.35 -17.38 -20.69
CA PHE A 251 12.51 -17.64 -19.26
C PHE A 251 11.95 -19.01 -18.89
N GLU A 252 12.84 -19.99 -18.81
CA GLU A 252 12.54 -21.36 -18.38
C GLU A 252 13.59 -21.85 -17.36
N GLY A 253 13.22 -22.85 -16.56
CA GLY A 253 14.10 -23.44 -15.55
C GLY A 253 14.79 -22.40 -14.66
N LYS A 254 16.12 -22.47 -14.58
CA LYS A 254 16.93 -21.54 -13.77
C LYS A 254 16.75 -20.07 -14.18
N LYS A 255 16.54 -19.75 -15.46
CA LYS A 255 16.33 -18.35 -15.88
C LYS A 255 15.04 -17.78 -15.32
N LEU A 256 14.00 -18.61 -15.25
CA LEU A 256 12.72 -18.22 -14.65
C LEU A 256 12.85 -18.06 -13.13
N GLU A 257 13.56 -18.98 -12.48
CA GLU A 257 13.88 -18.88 -11.05
C GLU A 257 14.66 -17.60 -10.75
N ASP A 258 15.77 -17.36 -11.45
CA ASP A 258 16.60 -16.15 -11.32
C ASP A 258 15.80 -14.87 -11.60
N LEU A 259 14.84 -14.91 -12.53
CA LEU A 259 13.95 -13.79 -12.82
C LEU A 259 13.09 -13.44 -11.59
N LEU A 260 12.43 -14.43 -11.01
CA LEU A 260 11.52 -14.27 -9.87
C LEU A 260 12.28 -13.94 -8.58
N TYR A 261 13.47 -14.51 -8.42
CA TYR A 261 14.31 -14.32 -7.24
C TYR A 261 14.72 -12.86 -7.04
N GLN A 262 14.70 -12.03 -8.08
CA GLN A 262 15.00 -10.59 -8.00
C GLN A 262 14.04 -9.80 -7.12
N PHE A 263 12.83 -10.30 -6.87
CA PHE A 263 11.79 -9.64 -6.09
C PHE A 263 11.00 -10.60 -5.19
N GLU A 264 11.60 -11.75 -4.88
CA GLU A 264 11.00 -12.81 -4.07
C GLU A 264 10.73 -12.36 -2.62
N PRO A 265 9.48 -12.41 -2.12
CA PRO A 265 9.12 -11.97 -0.77
C PRO A 265 9.94 -12.62 0.35
N ASN A 266 10.24 -13.92 0.25
CA ASN A 266 10.95 -14.65 1.30
C ASN A 266 12.35 -14.11 1.59
N ARG A 267 13.01 -13.49 0.60
CA ARG A 267 14.36 -12.93 0.76
C ARG A 267 14.40 -11.75 1.73
N LEU A 268 13.27 -11.06 1.90
CA LEU A 268 13.15 -9.87 2.74
C LEU A 268 12.17 -10.03 3.91
N ALA A 269 11.47 -11.16 4.01
CA ALA A 269 10.44 -11.41 5.02
C ALA A 269 10.94 -11.17 6.46
N HIS A 270 12.17 -11.59 6.79
CA HIS A 270 12.78 -11.40 8.12
C HIS A 270 13.00 -9.93 8.51
N ARG A 271 12.93 -9.01 7.54
CA ARG A 271 13.10 -7.57 7.79
C ARG A 271 11.80 -6.94 8.29
N ILE A 272 10.66 -7.55 8.00
CA ILE A 272 9.36 -7.07 8.47
C ILE A 272 9.26 -7.38 9.97
N PRO A 273 9.00 -6.40 10.85
CA PRO A 273 8.75 -6.69 12.26
C PRO A 273 7.53 -7.61 12.38
N ALA A 274 7.71 -8.82 12.93
CA ALA A 274 6.64 -9.81 12.98
C ALA A 274 5.41 -9.33 13.77
N SER A 275 5.62 -8.48 14.78
CA SER A 275 4.56 -7.83 15.56
C SER A 275 3.71 -6.81 14.75
N ARG A 276 4.17 -6.45 13.54
CA ARG A 276 3.50 -5.52 12.62
C ARG A 276 3.01 -6.21 11.34
N LEU A 277 3.14 -7.54 11.25
CA LEU A 277 2.78 -8.30 10.07
C LEU A 277 1.60 -9.21 10.39
N TRP A 278 0.61 -9.22 9.51
CA TRP A 278 -0.54 -10.12 9.56
C TRP A 278 -0.68 -10.84 8.23
N LEU A 279 -0.85 -12.15 8.28
CA LEU A 279 -1.01 -13.00 7.11
C LEU A 279 -2.38 -13.68 7.14
N PHE A 280 -3.17 -13.47 6.11
CA PHE A 280 -4.47 -14.11 5.92
C PHE A 280 -4.38 -15.06 4.73
N SER A 281 -4.51 -16.35 4.98
CA SER A 281 -4.43 -17.38 3.93
C SER A 281 -5.71 -18.22 3.91
N ALA A 282 -6.01 -18.85 2.78
CA ALA A 282 -7.18 -19.70 2.61
C ALA A 282 -6.79 -21.18 2.68
N LYS A 283 -7.45 -21.97 3.54
CA LYS A 283 -7.13 -23.40 3.77
C LYS A 283 -7.26 -24.26 2.52
N TYR A 284 -8.20 -23.92 1.64
CA TYR A 284 -8.52 -24.66 0.41
C TYR A 284 -8.10 -23.88 -0.84
N ASP A 285 -7.11 -23.01 -0.71
CA ASP A 285 -6.60 -22.23 -1.82
C ASP A 285 -5.85 -23.13 -2.81
N THR A 286 -6.27 -23.10 -4.07
CA THR A 286 -5.61 -23.83 -5.17
C THR A 286 -4.93 -22.89 -6.18
N THR A 287 -5.10 -21.58 -6.01
CA THR A 287 -4.46 -20.54 -6.84
C THR A 287 -3.14 -20.12 -6.21
N VAL A 288 -3.15 -19.86 -4.90
CA VAL A 288 -1.98 -19.70 -4.05
C VAL A 288 -2.05 -20.75 -2.93
N PRO A 289 -1.52 -21.97 -3.16
CA PRO A 289 -1.59 -23.03 -2.16
C PRO A 289 -1.07 -22.60 -0.77
N PRO A 290 -1.64 -23.12 0.33
CA PRO A 290 -1.26 -22.74 1.70
C PRO A 290 0.25 -22.80 1.98
N ALA A 291 0.97 -23.72 1.34
CA ALA A 291 2.42 -23.86 1.47
C ALA A 291 3.20 -22.57 1.16
N HIS A 292 2.69 -21.68 0.30
CA HIS A 292 3.32 -20.39 0.00
C HIS A 292 3.16 -19.38 1.14
N ALA A 293 1.99 -19.38 1.78
CA ALA A 293 1.74 -18.60 2.99
C ALA A 293 2.59 -19.14 4.15
N ASP A 294 2.68 -20.46 4.30
CA ASP A 294 3.49 -21.12 5.34
C ASP A 294 4.98 -20.80 5.17
N SER A 295 5.46 -20.85 3.93
CA SER A 295 6.84 -20.49 3.57
C SER A 295 7.16 -19.05 3.97
N PHE A 296 6.26 -18.10 3.68
CA PHE A 296 6.43 -16.70 4.05
C PHE A 296 6.33 -16.46 5.55
N ALA A 297 5.37 -17.10 6.23
CA ALA A 297 5.24 -17.02 7.69
C ALA A 297 6.52 -17.52 8.39
N ALA A 298 7.09 -18.63 7.93
CA ALA A 298 8.35 -19.15 8.42
C ALA A 298 9.52 -18.17 8.16
N ALA A 299 9.63 -17.64 6.94
CA ALA A 299 10.68 -16.68 6.57
C ALA A 299 10.58 -15.36 7.37
N ALA A 300 9.37 -14.94 7.72
CA ALA A 300 9.10 -13.76 8.55
C ALA A 300 9.21 -14.03 10.06
N SER A 301 9.37 -15.30 10.48
CA SER A 301 9.24 -15.72 11.89
C SER A 301 7.92 -15.24 12.51
N LEU A 302 6.82 -15.42 11.77
CA LEU A 302 5.50 -14.91 12.11
C LEU A 302 4.89 -15.71 13.26
N PRO A 303 4.44 -15.05 14.35
CA PRO A 303 3.65 -15.69 15.40
C PRO A 303 2.39 -16.35 14.86
N GLU A 304 1.97 -17.44 15.49
CA GLU A 304 0.80 -18.21 15.04
C GLU A 304 -0.50 -17.38 15.06
N ASP A 305 -0.67 -16.50 16.04
CA ASP A 305 -1.84 -15.62 16.18
C ASP A 305 -1.88 -14.49 15.13
N HIS A 306 -0.79 -14.29 14.41
CA HIS A 306 -0.69 -13.36 13.27
C HIS A 306 -0.93 -14.05 11.91
N HIS A 307 -1.01 -15.39 11.87
CA HIS A 307 -1.33 -16.15 10.66
C HIS A 307 -2.76 -16.71 10.70
N ILE A 308 -3.70 -15.95 10.14
CA ILE A 308 -5.11 -16.31 10.12
C ILE A 308 -5.41 -17.20 8.90
N ARG A 309 -5.84 -18.44 9.16
CA ARG A 309 -6.21 -19.42 8.12
C ARG A 309 -7.72 -19.49 7.95
N LEU A 310 -8.22 -18.85 6.90
CA LEU A 310 -9.63 -18.78 6.54
C LEU A 310 -10.13 -20.12 5.99
N PRO A 311 -11.29 -20.64 6.43
CA PRO A 311 -11.92 -21.84 5.85
C PRO A 311 -12.56 -21.52 4.49
N ALA A 312 -11.73 -21.15 3.51
CA ALA A 312 -12.15 -20.68 2.20
C ALA A 312 -11.20 -21.18 1.10
N THR A 313 -11.59 -20.95 -0.15
CA THR A 313 -10.74 -21.01 -1.35
C THR A 313 -10.21 -19.60 -1.67
N HIS A 314 -9.38 -19.46 -2.72
CA HIS A 314 -8.90 -18.15 -3.18
C HIS A 314 -10.05 -17.17 -3.46
N TYR A 315 -11.10 -17.65 -4.11
CA TYR A 315 -12.20 -16.80 -4.58
C TYR A 315 -13.32 -16.68 -3.54
N SER A 316 -13.55 -17.72 -2.73
CA SER A 316 -14.57 -17.65 -1.66
C SER A 316 -14.09 -16.89 -0.41
N GLY A 317 -12.80 -16.53 -0.33
CA GLY A 317 -12.27 -15.72 0.76
C GLY A 317 -12.97 -14.37 0.93
N VAL A 318 -13.55 -13.82 -0.15
CA VAL A 318 -14.34 -12.58 -0.12
C VAL A 318 -15.53 -12.65 0.85
N ILE A 319 -16.09 -13.84 1.10
CA ILE A 319 -17.21 -14.03 2.04
C ILE A 319 -16.79 -13.67 3.47
N LEU A 320 -15.53 -13.94 3.81
CA LEU A 320 -14.96 -13.70 5.14
C LEU A 320 -14.30 -12.32 5.25
N LEU A 321 -14.33 -11.54 4.18
CA LEU A 321 -13.69 -10.23 4.13
C LEU A 321 -14.19 -9.27 5.22
N PRO A 322 -15.49 -9.19 5.58
CA PRO A 322 -15.94 -8.31 6.67
C PRO A 322 -15.15 -8.50 7.97
N ALA A 323 -15.00 -9.74 8.43
CA ALA A 323 -14.25 -10.06 9.65
C ALA A 323 -12.75 -9.76 9.53
N VAL A 324 -12.17 -9.98 8.34
CA VAL A 324 -10.78 -9.61 8.06
C VAL A 324 -10.59 -8.09 8.13
N LEU A 325 -11.54 -7.32 7.60
CA LEU A 325 -11.48 -5.86 7.60
C LEU A 325 -11.65 -5.27 9.00
N ASP A 326 -12.49 -5.86 9.85
CA ASP A 326 -12.59 -5.46 11.26
C ASP A 326 -11.26 -5.65 11.98
N ARG A 327 -10.59 -6.80 11.74
CA ARG A 327 -9.26 -7.05 12.27
C ARG A 327 -8.24 -6.03 11.76
N ILE A 328 -8.24 -5.73 10.46
CA ILE A 328 -7.34 -4.74 9.87
C ILE A 328 -7.56 -3.37 10.52
N ALA A 329 -8.80 -2.88 10.55
CA ALA A 329 -9.12 -1.57 11.12
C ALA A 329 -8.73 -1.47 12.60
N SER A 330 -9.04 -2.47 13.42
CA SER A 330 -8.62 -2.50 14.83
C SER A 330 -7.10 -2.35 14.99
N LYS A 331 -6.31 -2.99 14.13
CA LYS A 331 -4.84 -2.91 14.18
C LYS A 331 -4.29 -1.61 13.61
N VAL A 332 -4.99 -1.00 12.66
CA VAL A 332 -4.65 0.31 12.08
C VAL A 332 -4.99 1.44 13.05
N ASP A 333 -6.15 1.40 13.70
CA ASP A 333 -6.69 2.40 14.64
C ASP A 333 -6.17 2.23 16.07
N GLY A 334 -5.62 1.05 16.40
CA GLY A 334 -5.06 0.77 17.72
C GLY A 334 -6.15 0.62 18.79
N VAL A 335 -7.42 0.56 18.37
CA VAL A 335 -8.59 0.32 19.22
C VAL A 335 -8.85 -1.19 19.25
N PRO A 336 -8.99 -1.83 20.43
CA PRO A 336 -9.31 -3.24 20.54
C PRO A 336 -10.63 -3.60 19.85
N LEU A 337 -10.73 -4.83 19.30
CA LEU A 337 -11.96 -5.33 18.66
C LEU A 337 -13.18 -5.37 19.59
N SER A 338 -12.99 -5.32 20.92
CA SER A 338 -14.09 -5.32 21.90
C SER A 338 -14.96 -4.06 21.85
N ASP A 339 -14.45 -2.98 21.24
CA ASP A 339 -15.05 -1.65 21.29
C ASP A 339 -15.70 -1.27 19.95
N VAL A 340 -15.70 -2.18 18.97
CA VAL A 340 -16.41 -2.04 17.70
C VAL A 340 -17.72 -2.83 17.83
N GLN A 341 -18.75 -2.17 18.38
CA GLN A 341 -20.13 -2.69 18.42
C GLN A 341 -20.93 -2.30 17.19
#